data_AF-A0A2A7U8D0-F1
#
_entry.id   AF-A0A2A7U8D0-F1
#
_cell.length_a   1.000
_cell.length_b   1.000
_cell.length_c   1.000
_cell.angle_alpha   90.00
_cell.angle_beta   90.00
_cell.angle_gamma   90.00
#
_symmetry.space_group_name_H-M   'P 1'
#
loop_
_entity.id
_entity.type
_entity.pdbx_description
1 polymer ?
#
loop_
_entity_poly.entity_id
_entity_poly.type
_entity_poly.pdbx_seq_one_letter_code
_entity_poly.pdbx_strand_id
1 'polypeptide(L)'
;MIAATRRRDDAMRGEGKSKPAGKTKTLQVRVDEETARHFAAIARARRMTESQLLRATISEMLRSSESNVDVLKAELRAEFEAAEAALDELSSESRQAAVAAGSRQRSTR
;
A
#
# COMPACT_ATOMS: atom_id res chain seq x y z
N MET A 1 54.69 -26.01 44.01
CA MET A 1 54.99 -26.78 42.77
C MET A 1 53.67 -27.17 42.10
N ILE A 2 53.54 -26.79 40.81
CA ILE A 2 52.97 -27.55 39.68
C ILE A 2 51.50 -28.02 39.86
N ALA A 3 50.51 -27.27 39.39
CA ALA A 3 49.98 -27.24 38.01
C ALA A 3 49.18 -28.49 37.59
N ALA A 4 47.89 -28.27 37.29
CA ALA A 4 47.14 -29.09 36.34
C ALA A 4 46.23 -28.16 35.52
N THR A 5 46.41 -28.25 34.20
CA THR A 5 45.88 -27.36 33.18
C THR A 5 44.88 -28.10 32.29
N ARG A 6 43.93 -27.31 31.74
CA ARG A 6 43.16 -27.48 30.49
C ARG A 6 42.04 -28.54 30.48
N ARG A 7 40.82 -28.12 30.13
CA ARG A 7 40.29 -28.14 28.75
C ARG A 7 38.82 -27.69 28.69
N ARG A 8 38.47 -27.11 27.54
CA ARG A 8 37.15 -26.69 27.00
C ARG A 8 36.83 -25.22 27.29
N ASP A 9 37.14 -24.23 26.44
CA ASP A 9 37.16 -24.20 24.97
C ASP A 9 35.96 -24.93 24.37
N ASP A 10 34.77 -24.31 24.46
CA ASP A 10 33.72 -24.37 23.44
C ASP A 10 32.44 -23.70 23.95
N ALA A 11 32.31 -22.40 23.71
CA ALA A 11 31.02 -21.74 23.52
C ALA A 11 31.16 -20.38 22.81
N MET A 12 32.07 -20.30 21.83
CA MET A 12 31.99 -19.30 20.77
C MET A 12 30.98 -19.79 19.74
N ARG A 13 29.68 -19.77 20.09
CA ARG A 13 28.59 -19.94 19.12
C ARG A 13 27.72 -18.70 19.17
N GLY A 14 27.78 -17.95 18.08
CA GLY A 14 27.20 -16.63 17.97
C GLY A 14 25.71 -16.62 18.29
N GLU A 15 25.35 -15.80 19.26
CA GLU A 15 24.07 -15.14 19.20
C GLU A 15 24.21 -14.05 18.14
N GLY A 16 23.82 -14.41 16.92
CA GLY A 16 23.66 -13.48 15.83
C GLY A 16 22.88 -12.29 16.36
N LYS A 17 23.48 -11.10 16.28
CA LYS A 17 22.83 -9.82 16.52
C LYS A 17 21.52 -9.85 15.74
N SER A 18 20.42 -10.11 16.45
CA SER A 18 19.08 -9.99 15.91
C SER A 18 18.99 -8.56 15.38
N LYS A 19 18.71 -8.43 14.07
CA LYS A 19 18.44 -7.15 13.41
C LYS A 19 17.59 -6.30 14.38
N PRO A 20 17.94 -5.02 14.63
CA PRO A 20 17.13 -4.21 15.51
C PRO A 20 15.70 -4.23 14.99
N ALA A 21 14.78 -4.75 15.80
CA ALA A 21 13.36 -4.62 15.57
C ALA A 21 13.11 -3.15 15.18
N GLY A 22 12.45 -2.92 14.04
CA GLY A 22 12.33 -1.60 13.43
C GLY A 22 12.03 -0.53 14.48
N LYS A 23 12.77 0.58 14.43
CA LYS A 23 12.75 1.64 15.44
C LYS A 23 11.30 1.97 15.85
N THR A 24 10.90 1.57 17.05
CA THR A 24 9.58 1.89 17.59
C THR A 24 9.49 3.38 17.81
N LYS A 25 8.45 4.03 17.28
CA LYS A 25 8.16 5.45 17.52
C LYS A 25 6.94 5.58 18.43
N THR A 26 7.03 6.45 19.43
CA THR A 26 5.90 6.79 20.30
C THR A 26 5.07 7.87 19.61
N LEU A 27 3.75 7.65 19.53
CA LEU A 27 2.79 8.65 19.09
C LEU A 27 1.95 9.09 20.30
N GLN A 28 1.76 10.40 20.45
CA GLN A 28 0.88 10.99 21.44
C GLN A 28 -0.19 11.78 20.72
N VAL A 29 -1.45 11.58 21.09
CA VAL A 29 -2.61 12.25 20.49
C VAL A 29 -3.46 12.81 21.61
N ARG A 30 -3.98 14.02 21.41
CA ARG A 30 -4.98 14.61 22.30
C ARG A 30 -6.36 14.36 21.70
N VAL A 31 -7.28 13.93 22.54
CA VAL A 31 -8.69 13.72 22.21
C VAL A 31 -9.54 14.42 23.27
N ASP A 32 -10.79 14.70 22.95
CA ASP A 32 -11.76 15.15 23.94
C ASP A 32 -12.07 14.04 24.95
N GLU A 33 -12.69 14.43 26.07
CA GLU A 33 -12.97 13.52 27.17
C GLU A 33 -13.96 12.41 26.79
N GLU A 34 -14.96 12.70 25.98
CA GLU A 34 -15.96 11.73 25.56
C GLU A 34 -15.33 10.64 24.71
N THR A 35 -14.52 11.03 23.72
CA THR A 35 -13.74 10.13 22.88
C THR A 35 -12.81 9.25 23.72
N ALA A 36 -12.10 9.83 24.71
CA ALA A 36 -11.24 9.05 25.61
C ALA A 36 -12.04 7.99 26.39
N ARG A 37 -13.20 8.36 26.93
CA ARG A 37 -14.08 7.45 27.70
C ARG A 37 -14.58 6.30 26.82
N HIS A 38 -15.08 6.60 25.62
CA HIS A 38 -15.53 5.59 24.67
C HIS A 38 -14.40 4.66 24.25
N PHE A 39 -13.23 5.20 23.97
CA PHE A 39 -12.08 4.41 23.56
C PHE A 39 -11.64 3.42 24.65
N ALA A 40 -11.56 3.89 25.90
CA ALA A 40 -11.25 3.04 27.04
C ALA A 40 -12.31 1.95 27.27
N ALA A 41 -13.60 2.27 27.09
CA ALA A 41 -14.69 1.29 27.21
C ALA A 41 -14.58 0.18 26.15
N ILE A 42 -14.31 0.54 24.89
CA ILE A 42 -14.14 -0.42 23.79
C ILE A 42 -12.90 -1.29 24.01
N ALA A 43 -11.78 -0.70 24.44
CA ALA A 43 -10.56 -1.45 24.74
C ALA A 43 -10.81 -2.52 25.82
N ARG A 44 -11.50 -2.15 26.91
CA ARG A 44 -11.91 -3.08 27.97
C ARG A 44 -12.83 -4.18 27.45
N ALA A 45 -13.86 -3.84 26.69
CA ALA A 45 -14.80 -4.80 26.12
C ALA A 45 -14.09 -5.84 25.23
N ARG A 46 -13.04 -5.42 24.51
CA ARG A 46 -12.21 -6.27 23.65
C ARG A 46 -11.03 -6.94 24.36
N ARG A 47 -10.87 -6.74 25.67
CA ARG A 47 -9.72 -7.22 26.47
C ARG A 47 -8.37 -6.79 25.88
N MET A 48 -8.30 -5.56 25.38
CA MET A 48 -7.11 -4.94 24.81
C MET A 48 -6.69 -3.73 25.64
N THR A 49 -5.41 -3.35 25.55
CA THR A 49 -4.98 -2.02 26.00
C THR A 49 -5.39 -0.97 24.98
N GLU A 50 -5.55 0.28 25.41
CA GLU A 50 -5.86 1.41 24.51
C GLU A 50 -4.83 1.51 23.38
N SER A 51 -3.54 1.34 23.67
CA SER A 51 -2.49 1.34 22.65
C SER A 51 -2.60 0.17 21.66
N GLN A 52 -3.07 -1.01 22.10
CA GLN A 52 -3.33 -2.14 21.20
C GLN A 52 -4.52 -1.86 20.31
N LEU A 53 -5.61 -1.32 20.88
CA LEU A 53 -6.78 -0.91 20.12
C LEU A 53 -6.40 0.14 19.08
N LEU A 54 -5.63 1.16 19.46
CA LEU A 54 -5.22 2.24 18.57
C LEU A 54 -4.40 1.71 17.39
N ARG A 55 -3.43 0.82 17.65
CA ARG A 55 -2.66 0.18 16.58
C ARG A 55 -3.54 -0.64 15.66
N ALA A 56 -4.47 -1.42 16.19
CA ALA A 56 -5.38 -2.23 15.38
C ALA A 56 -6.27 -1.35 14.49
N THR A 57 -6.84 -0.29 15.04
CA THR A 57 -7.68 0.65 14.30
C THR A 57 -6.88 1.39 13.22
N ILE A 58 -5.67 1.87 13.53
CA ILE A 58 -4.81 2.53 12.54
C ILE A 58 -4.46 1.56 11.40
N SER A 59 -4.08 0.33 11.70
CA SER A 59 -3.77 -0.67 10.68
C SER A 59 -4.96 -0.93 9.76
N GLU A 60 -6.17 -0.99 10.30
CA GLU A 60 -7.38 -1.18 9.50
C GLU A 60 -7.69 0.04 8.63
N MET A 61 -7.57 1.25 9.19
CA MET A 61 -7.75 2.49 8.42
C MET A 61 -6.74 2.60 7.27
N LEU A 62 -5.47 2.25 7.51
CA LEU A 62 -4.43 2.25 6.49
C LEU A 62 -4.72 1.21 5.40
N ARG A 63 -5.07 -0.01 5.77
CA ARG A 63 -5.45 -1.06 4.81
C ARG A 63 -6.65 -0.65 3.95
N SER A 64 -7.68 -0.09 4.57
CA SER A 64 -8.86 0.39 3.85
C SER A 64 -8.50 1.54 2.90
N SER A 65 -7.62 2.45 3.32
CA SER A 65 -7.17 3.56 2.49
C SER A 65 -6.32 3.08 1.31
N GLU A 66 -5.42 2.11 1.52
CA GLU A 66 -4.63 1.48 0.45
C GLU A 66 -5.53 0.82 -0.58
N SER A 67 -6.54 0.06 -0.13
CA SER A 67 -7.54 -0.54 -1.02
C SER A 67 -8.26 0.49 -1.87
N ASN A 68 -8.62 1.64 -1.30
CA ASN A 68 -9.30 2.70 -2.05
C ASN A 68 -8.39 3.34 -3.10
N VAL A 69 -7.10 3.51 -2.79
CA VAL A 69 -6.11 4.03 -3.74
C VAL A 69 -5.92 3.10 -4.92
N ASP A 70 -5.90 1.78 -4.68
CA ASP A 70 -5.75 0.80 -5.75
C ASP A 70 -6.99 0.72 -6.65
N VAL A 71 -8.19 0.82 -6.06
CA VAL A 71 -9.45 0.94 -6.83
C VAL A 71 -9.42 2.19 -7.70
N LEU A 72 -9.09 3.35 -7.14
CA LEU A 72 -9.02 4.61 -7.90
C LEU A 72 -7.99 4.57 -9.03
N LYS A 73 -6.85 3.91 -8.83
CA LYS A 73 -5.85 3.71 -9.90
C LYS A 73 -6.36 2.79 -11.00
N ALA A 74 -7.12 1.75 -10.65
CA ALA A 74 -7.68 0.84 -11.63
C ALA A 74 -8.76 1.53 -12.48
N GLU A 75 -9.63 2.31 -11.84
CA GLU A 75 -10.63 3.14 -12.52
C GLU A 75 -9.98 4.12 -13.48
N LEU A 76 -8.96 4.87 -13.02
CA LEU A 76 -8.26 5.84 -13.87
C LEU A 76 -7.56 5.18 -15.07
N ARG A 77 -7.01 3.98 -14.90
CA ARG A 77 -6.42 3.22 -16.02
C ARG A 77 -7.47 2.79 -17.04
N ALA A 78 -8.61 2.29 -16.57
CA ALA A 78 -9.70 1.88 -17.44
C ALA A 78 -10.27 3.07 -18.23
N GLU A 79 -10.41 4.24 -17.60
CA GLU A 79 -10.83 5.47 -18.28
C GLU A 79 -9.81 5.91 -19.33
N PHE A 80 -8.51 5.81 -19.03
CA PHE A 80 -7.45 6.16 -19.96
C PHE A 80 -7.43 5.22 -21.18
N GLU A 81 -7.53 3.91 -20.96
CA GLU A 81 -7.60 2.92 -22.05
C GLU A 81 -8.85 3.11 -22.92
N ALA A 82 -10.00 3.42 -22.30
CA ALA A 82 -11.23 3.72 -23.05
C ALA A 82 -11.11 5.00 -23.88
N ALA A 83 -10.46 6.03 -23.33
CA ALA A 83 -10.21 7.28 -24.05
C ALA A 83 -9.22 7.07 -25.22
N GLU A 84 -8.18 6.27 -25.02
CA GLU A 84 -7.20 5.93 -26.06
C GLU A 84 -7.86 5.14 -27.20
N ALA A 85 -8.69 4.15 -26.88
CA ALA A 85 -9.46 3.40 -27.88
C ALA A 85 -10.41 4.29 -28.69
N ALA A 86 -11.10 5.23 -28.04
CA ALA A 86 -11.99 6.18 -28.72
C ALA A 86 -11.23 7.14 -29.65
N LEU A 87 -10.03 7.57 -29.25
CA LEU A 87 -9.14 8.41 -30.07
C LEU A 87 -8.64 7.66 -31.32
N ASP A 88 -8.27 6.39 -31.16
CA ASP A 88 -7.86 5.54 -32.28
C ASP A 88 -9.02 5.27 -33.26
N GLU A 89 -10.22 5.06 -32.75
CA GLU A 89 -11.44 4.90 -33.57
C GLU A 89 -11.70 6.15 -34.41
N LEU A 90 -11.74 7.33 -33.79
CA LEU A 90 -11.88 8.63 -34.48
C LEU A 90 -10.77 8.88 -35.52
N SER A 91 -9.53 8.48 -35.21
CA SER A 91 -8.40 8.55 -36.13
C SER A 91 -8.57 7.65 -37.35
N SER A 92 -9.12 6.45 -37.13
CA SER A 92 -9.37 5.47 -38.19
C SER A 92 -10.51 5.91 -39.12
N GLU A 93 -11.59 6.47 -38.57
CA GLU A 93 -12.70 7.05 -39.32
C GLU A 93 -12.23 8.22 -40.18
N SER A 94 -11.40 9.10 -39.63
CA SER A 94 -10.81 10.24 -40.34
C SER A 94 -9.94 9.77 -41.52
N ARG A 95 -9.16 8.70 -41.35
CA ARG A 95 -8.35 8.10 -42.43
C ARG A 95 -9.22 7.45 -43.50
N GLN A 96 -10.29 6.75 -43.12
CA GLN A 96 -11.23 6.16 -44.08
C GLN A 96 -11.98 7.22 -44.89
N ALA A 97 -12.41 8.31 -44.27
CA ALA A 97 -13.03 9.45 -44.95
C ALA A 97 -12.10 10.09 -45.98
N ALA A 98 -10.81 10.26 -45.65
CA ALA A 98 -9.81 10.79 -46.57
C ALA A 98 -9.55 9.88 -47.78
N VAL A 99 -9.53 8.55 -47.58
CA VAL A 99 -9.38 7.56 -48.66
C VAL A 99 -10.63 7.52 -49.57
N ALA A 100 -11.83 7.61 -48.98
CA ALA A 100 -13.08 7.66 -49.71
C ALA A 100 -13.23 8.96 -50.54
N ALA A 101 -12.73 10.08 -50.03
CA ALA A 101 -12.69 11.35 -50.77
C ALA A 101 -11.67 11.33 -51.93
N GLY A 102 -10.47 10.80 -51.68
CA GLY A 102 -9.40 10.71 -52.69
C GLY A 102 -9.69 9.75 -53.84
N SER A 103 -10.47 8.69 -53.60
CA SER A 103 -10.90 7.74 -54.63
C SER A 103 -11.98 8.33 -55.56
N ARG A 104 -12.89 9.16 -55.04
CA ARG A 104 -13.92 9.85 -55.86
C ARG A 104 -13.34 10.89 -56.81
N GLN A 105 -12.26 11.59 -56.43
CA GLN A 105 -11.59 12.55 -57.30
C GLN A 105 -10.78 11.89 -58.44
N ARG A 106 -10.40 10.62 -58.31
CA ARG A 106 -9.59 9.91 -59.31
C ARG A 106 -10.41 9.22 -60.40
N SER A 107 -11.72 9.06 -60.19
CA SER A 107 -12.64 8.38 -61.11
C SER A 107 -13.38 9.31 -62.08
N THR A 108 -13.15 10.62 -62.02
CA THR A 108 -13.84 11.64 -62.84
C THR A 108 -12.92 12.30 -63.89
N ARG A 109 -11.79 11.66 -64.22
CA ARG A 109 -10.81 12.16 -65.18
C ARG A 109 -10.51 11.14 -66.27
#